data_AF-A0A059FQB8-F1
#
_entry.id   AF-A0A059FQB8-F1
#
_cell.length_a   1.000
_cell.length_b   1.000
_cell.length_c   1.000
_cell.angle_alpha   90.00
_cell.angle_beta   90.00
_cell.angle_gamma   90.00
#
_symmetry.space_group_name_H-M   'P 1'
#
loop_
_entity.id
_entity.type
_entity.pdbx_description
1 polymer ?
#
loop_
_entity_poly.entity_id
_entity_poly.type
_entity_poly.pdbx_seq_one_letter_code
_entity_poly.pdbx_strand_id
1 'polypeptide(L)' 'MPDFRYSPALQKLDLVWTAETLDTWLENPSAVAKGTSMGFRVRKPEDRAAIISFLETVTEE' A
#
# COMPACT_ATOMS: atom_id res chain seq x y z
N MET A 1 -7.04 -13.19 4.39
CA MET A 1 -8.52 -12.98 4.49
C MET A 1 -9.12 -13.03 3.09
N PRO A 2 -9.77 -14.13 2.70
CA PRO A 2 -10.28 -14.30 1.33
C PRO A 2 -11.47 -13.38 0.98
N ASP A 3 -12.15 -12.78 1.97
CA ASP A 3 -13.41 -12.07 1.75
C ASP A 3 -13.31 -10.53 1.74
N PHE A 4 -12.10 -9.97 1.74
CA PHE A 4 -11.96 -8.52 1.68
C PHE A 4 -12.34 -7.99 0.29
N ARG A 5 -13.33 -7.09 0.23
CA ARG A 5 -13.78 -6.46 -1.02
C ARG A 5 -12.86 -5.33 -1.42
N TYR A 6 -11.78 -5.68 -2.11
CA TYR A 6 -10.87 -4.70 -2.70
C TYR A 6 -11.60 -3.82 -3.73
N SER A 7 -11.16 -2.56 -3.85
CA SER A 7 -11.65 -1.66 -4.89
C SER A 7 -11.33 -2.22 -6.30
N PRO A 8 -12.19 -1.98 -7.32
CA PRO A 8 -11.89 -2.41 -8.68
C PRO A 8 -10.57 -1.86 -9.24
N ALA A 9 -10.15 -0.68 -8.78
CA ALA A 9 -8.87 -0.08 -9.15
C ALA A 9 -7.68 -0.91 -8.63
N LEU A 10 -7.76 -1.36 -7.37
CA LEU A 10 -6.70 -2.14 -6.75
C LEU A 10 -6.67 -3.60 -7.25
N GLN A 11 -7.82 -4.20 -7.56
CA GLN A 11 -7.90 -5.55 -8.13
C GLN A 11 -7.26 -5.65 -9.52
N LYS A 12 -7.28 -4.56 -10.29
CA LYS A 12 -6.70 -4.49 -11.64
C LYS A 12 -5.22 -4.10 -11.64
N LEU A 13 -4.68 -3.77 -10.47
CA LEU A 13 -3.30 -3.32 -10.36
C LEU A 13 -2.38 -4.53 -10.46
N ASP A 14 -1.55 -4.56 -11.49
CA ASP A 14 -0.50 -5.56 -11.66
C ASP A 14 0.80 -5.05 -11.02
N LEU A 15 0.87 -5.16 -9.69
CA LEU A 15 1.96 -4.64 -8.87
C LEU A 15 2.35 -5.67 -7.81
N VAL A 16 3.66 -5.87 -7.67
CA VAL A 16 4.24 -6.68 -6.60
C VAL A 16 4.55 -5.78 -5.41
N TRP A 17 4.08 -6.14 -4.22
CA TRP A 17 4.33 -5.40 -2.99
C TRP A 17 5.77 -5.59 -2.51
N THR A 18 6.62 -4.66 -2.91
CA THR A 18 7.99 -4.45 -2.42
C THR A 18 8.05 -3.19 -1.56
N ALA A 19 9.13 -3.00 -0.80
CA ALA A 19 9.36 -1.78 -0.02
C ALA A 19 9.19 -0.49 -0.85
N GLU A 20 9.72 -0.45 -2.07
CA GLU A 20 9.63 0.71 -2.97
C GLU A 20 8.18 1.01 -3.41
N THR A 21 7.44 -0.04 -3.76
CA THR A 21 6.04 0.10 -4.16
C THR A 21 5.14 0.45 -2.97
N LEU A 22 5.45 -0.05 -1.77
CA LEU A 22 4.77 0.31 -0.54
C LEU A 22 5.04 1.77 -0.15
N ASP A 23 6.26 2.28 -0.34
CA ASP A 23 6.55 3.70 -0.11
C ASP A 23 5.69 4.60 -0.99
N THR A 24 5.66 4.30 -2.29
CA THR A 24 4.86 5.04 -3.28
C THR A 24 3.36 4.94 -2.96
N TRP A 25 2.90 3.76 -2.54
CA TRP A 25 1.52 3.54 -2.13
C TRP A 25 1.15 4.36 -0.89
N LEU A 26 1.97 4.31 0.16
CA LEU A 26 1.72 5.02 1.41
C LEU A 26 1.80 6.54 1.23
N GLU A 27 2.63 7.04 0.31
CA GLU A 27 2.69 8.45 -0.03
C GLU A 27 1.42 8.93 -0.74
N ASN A 28 0.94 8.19 -1.76
CA ASN A 28 -0.23 8.59 -2.55
C ASN A 28 -0.95 7.41 -3.20
N PRO A 29 -1.87 6.73 -2.48
CA PRO A 29 -2.61 5.59 -3.03
C PRO A 29 -3.45 5.95 -4.26
N SER A 30 -3.99 7.17 -4.31
CA SER A 30 -4.83 7.62 -5.42
C SER A 30 -4.05 7.86 -6.71
N ALA A 31 -2.74 8.13 -6.63
CA ALA A 31 -1.87 8.21 -7.80
C ALA A 31 -1.48 6.82 -8.31
N VAL A 32 -1.27 5.87 -7.39
CA VAL A 32 -0.93 4.47 -7.73
C VAL A 32 -2.14 3.73 -8.30
N ALA A 33 -3.29 3.81 -7.63
CA ALA A 33 -4.53 3.19 -8.07
C ALA A 33 -5.66 4.23 -8.06
N LYS A 34 -5.90 4.88 -9.21
CA LYS A 34 -6.95 5.87 -9.37
C LYS A 34 -8.33 5.23 -9.11
N GLY A 35 -9.03 5.72 -8.08
CA GLY A 35 -10.30 5.14 -7.63
C GLY A 35 -10.16 4.07 -6.55
N THR A 36 -8.98 3.93 -5.93
CA THR A 36 -8.84 3.13 -4.71
C THR A 36 -9.74 3.65 -3.60
N SER A 37 -10.28 2.73 -2.81
CA SER A 37 -11.04 3.05 -1.60
C SER A 37 -10.15 3.53 -0.46
N MET A 38 -8.82 3.41 -0.58
CA MET A 38 -7.88 3.89 0.44
C MET A 38 -7.68 5.41 0.34
N GLY A 39 -8.29 6.14 1.28
CA GLY A 39 -8.19 7.60 1.39
C GLY A 39 -7.07 8.12 2.31
N PHE A 40 -6.23 7.23 2.85
CA PHE A 40 -5.19 7.57 3.82
C PHE A 40 -3.82 7.75 3.16
N ARG A 41 -3.02 8.70 3.67
CA ARG A 41 -1.66 8.98 3.19
C ARG A 41 -0.72 9.26 4.34
N VAL A 42 0.53 8.83 4.22
CA VAL A 42 1.61 9.08 5.17
C VAL A 42 2.60 10.06 4.52
N ARG A 43 2.55 11.32 4.97
CA ARG A 43 3.33 12.41 4.34
C ARG A 43 4.82 12.35 4.65
N LYS A 44 5.17 11.97 5.87
CA LYS A 44 6.57 11.96 6.32
C LYS A 44 7.26 10.70 5.80
N PRO A 45 8.39 10.82 5.09
CA PRO A 45 9.11 9.66 4.57
C PRO A 45 9.66 8.78 5.71
N GLU A 46 10.01 9.36 6.86
CA GLU A 46 10.51 8.60 8.02
C GLU A 46 9.42 7.69 8.60
N ASP A 47 8.17 8.18 8.67
CA ASP A 47 7.03 7.39 9.13
C ASP A 47 6.72 6.26 8.15
N ARG A 48 6.82 6.50 6.83
CA ARG A 48 6.65 5.45 5.81
C ARG A 48 7.70 4.36 5.95
N ALA A 49 8.97 4.75 6.07
CA ALA A 49 10.06 3.82 6.28
C ALA A 49 9.85 2.97 7.54
N ALA A 50 9.45 3.58 8.65
CA ALA A 50 9.16 2.85 9.89
C ALA A 50 7.99 1.86 9.74
N ILE A 51 6.92 2.24 9.03
CA ILE A 51 5.79 1.34 8.73
C ILE A 51 6.25 0.18 7.85
N ILE A 52 7.00 0.44 6.78
CA ILE A 52 7.48 -0.59 5.86
C ILE A 52 8.37 -1.59 6.60
N SER A 53 9.34 -1.11 7.38
CA SER A 53 10.19 -1.98 8.20
C SER A 53 9.38 -2.84 9.16
N PHE A 54 8.34 -2.27 9.80
CA PHE A 54 7.46 -3.05 10.66
C PHE A 54 6.70 -4.13 9.87
N LEU A 55 6.12 -3.78 8.72
CA LEU A 55 5.37 -4.72 7.87
C LEU A 55 6.24 -5.90 7.41
N GLU A 56 7.51 -5.66 7.08
CA GLU A 56 8.47 -6.72 6.75
C GLU A 56 8.69 -7.70 7.90
N THR A 57 8.60 -7.25 9.16
CA THR A 57 8.74 -8.15 10.33
C THR A 57 7.49 -8.95 10.67
N VAL A 58 6.30 -8.51 10.25
CA VAL A 58 5.01 -9.11 10.66
C VAL A 58 4.24 -9.81 9.54
N THR A 59 4.73 -9.70 8.30
CA THR A 59 4.16 -10.44 7.18
C THR A 59 4.85 -11.80 7.12
N GLU A 60 4.23 -12.81 7.76
CA GLU A 60 4.59 -14.21 7.53
C GLU A 60 4.11 -14.66 6.15
N GLU A 61 4.85 -15.56 5.49
CA GLU A 61 4.46 -16.20 4.21
C GLU A 61 3.18 -17.05 4.31
#